data_AF-A0A838E849-F1
#
_entry.id   AF-A0A838E849-F1
#
_cell.length_a   1.000
_cell.length_b   1.000
_cell.length_c   1.000
_cell.angle_alpha   90.00
_cell.angle_beta   90.00
_cell.angle_gamma   90.00
#
_symmetry.space_group_name_H-M   'P 1'
#
loop_
_entity.id
_entity.type
_entity.pdbx_description
1 polymer ?
#
loop_
_entity_poly.entity_id
_entity_poly.type
_entity_poly.pdbx_seq_one_letter_code
_entity_poly.pdbx_strand_id
1 'polypeptide(L)'
;MSALGRRILFGLATADGLERLVRRTAPAQARAYAAARRYVAGTTIDDAVQLAGRLHDQGVATSIDCFGEQVTQTAEAEAVAREYVALATRLGDLADSVWLSIDLSHVGLDLSTAFCRRQLAEISAALPHGRRLQVGAEDAARTDTALDVVTALAVDGAPLTMTVQANLRRSPEDARRLTDAGVPIRLVKGAYVESAAAAHAWGEETDLAFLRLAHQLHDAGARFAIATHDPVIREALLAAFGPIAVEMLLGVRSDDAIDLVSRGVPVRVYVPYGDDWFRYWMRRLAESRGA
;
A
#
# COMPACT_ATOMS: atom_id res chain seq x y z
N MET A 1 -2.37 22.72 5.92
CA MET A 1 -3.39 23.11 4.91
C MET A 1 -4.79 22.93 5.48
N SER A 2 -5.75 23.81 5.17
CA SER A 2 -7.14 23.60 5.58
C SER A 2 -7.71 22.33 4.91
N ALA A 3 -8.65 21.65 5.58
CA ALA A 3 -9.36 20.49 5.02
C ALA A 3 -9.95 20.76 3.62
N LEU A 4 -10.24 22.03 3.31
CA LEU A 4 -10.73 22.51 2.02
C LEU A 4 -9.71 22.32 0.88
N GLY A 5 -8.43 22.59 1.13
CA GLY A 5 -7.38 22.44 0.12
C GLY A 5 -7.09 20.98 -0.26
N ARG A 6 -7.16 20.07 0.71
CA ARG A 6 -7.02 18.62 0.47
C ARG A 6 -8.19 18.07 -0.35
N ARG A 7 -9.43 18.49 -0.05
CA ARG A 7 -10.63 18.10 -0.81
C ARG A 7 -10.59 18.55 -2.27
N ILE A 8 -10.10 19.77 -2.53
CA ILE A 8 -9.95 20.29 -3.91
C ILE A 8 -8.88 19.50 -4.69
N LEU A 9 -7.73 19.22 -4.08
CA LEU A 9 -6.68 18.42 -4.71
C LEU A 9 -7.11 16.97 -4.94
N PHE A 10 -7.83 16.37 -3.99
CA PHE A 10 -8.43 15.04 -4.18
C PHE A 10 -9.46 15.04 -5.32
N GLY A 11 -10.31 16.06 -5.38
CA GLY A 11 -11.30 16.21 -6.46
C GLY A 11 -10.68 16.45 -7.85
N LEU A 12 -9.50 17.08 -7.91
CA LEU A 12 -8.73 17.21 -9.15
C LEU A 12 -7.99 15.92 -9.52
N ALA A 13 -7.53 15.15 -8.52
CA ALA A 13 -6.88 13.85 -8.72
C ALA A 13 -7.85 12.78 -9.23
N THR A 14 -9.15 12.92 -8.95
CA THR A 14 -10.22 12.04 -9.44
C THR A 14 -10.95 12.59 -10.68
N ALA A 15 -10.51 13.71 -11.25
CA ALA A 15 -11.17 14.31 -12.41
C ALA A 15 -10.67 13.70 -13.73
N ASP A 16 -11.44 12.77 -14.29
CA ASP A 16 -11.16 12.11 -15.59
C ASP A 16 -10.92 13.11 -16.75
N GLY A 17 -11.43 14.34 -16.62
CA GLY A 17 -11.23 15.41 -17.61
C GLY A 17 -9.77 15.87 -17.74
N LEU A 18 -9.04 15.92 -16.63
CA LEU A 18 -7.64 16.35 -16.62
C LEU A 18 -6.72 15.27 -17.20
N GLU A 19 -6.97 14.01 -16.83
CA GLU A 19 -6.24 12.87 -17.38
C GLU A 19 -6.41 12.76 -18.90
N ARG A 20 -7.66 12.83 -19.38
CA ARG A 20 -7.95 12.85 -20.82
C ARG A 20 -7.21 13.99 -21.53
N LEU A 21 -7.13 15.17 -20.92
CA LEU A 21 -6.42 16.31 -21.50
C LEU A 21 -4.91 16.07 -21.60
N VAL A 22 -4.30 15.49 -20.57
CA VAL A 22 -2.87 15.16 -20.55
C VAL A 22 -2.52 14.08 -21.58
N ARG A 23 -3.39 13.08 -21.74
CA ARG A 23 -3.22 11.98 -22.71
C ARG A 23 -3.54 12.36 -24.15
N ARG A 24 -4.12 13.54 -24.42
CA ARG A 24 -4.50 13.98 -25.79
C ARG A 24 -3.32 14.17 -26.73
N THR A 25 -2.12 14.46 -26.22
CA THR A 25 -0.94 14.68 -27.07
C THR A 25 0.28 14.00 -26.49
N ALA A 26 1.06 13.34 -27.35
CA ALA A 26 2.29 12.65 -26.95
C ALA A 26 3.28 13.57 -26.19
N PRO A 27 3.48 14.86 -26.58
CA PRO A 27 4.36 15.75 -25.83
C PRO A 27 3.83 16.13 -24.43
N ALA A 28 2.51 16.25 -24.24
CA ALA A 28 1.94 16.54 -22.91
C ALA A 28 2.04 15.32 -21.99
N GLN A 29 1.70 14.14 -22.52
CA GLN A 29 1.84 12.87 -21.81
C GLN A 29 3.29 12.60 -21.40
N ALA A 30 4.26 12.80 -22.32
CA ALA A 30 5.67 12.60 -22.01
C ALA A 30 6.18 13.52 -20.90
N ARG A 31 5.75 14.79 -20.87
CA ARG A 31 6.11 15.73 -19.79
C ARG A 31 5.49 15.34 -18.44
N ALA A 32 4.21 14.98 -18.43
CA ALA A 32 3.54 14.53 -17.22
C ALA A 32 4.17 13.24 -16.68
N TYR A 33 4.44 12.27 -17.57
CA TYR A 33 5.12 11.03 -17.21
C TYR A 33 6.53 11.27 -16.69
N ALA A 34 7.29 12.21 -17.28
CA ALA A 34 8.62 12.58 -16.78
C ALA A 34 8.59 13.16 -15.35
N ALA A 35 7.49 13.79 -14.93
CA ALA A 35 7.30 14.23 -13.56
C ALA A 35 6.79 13.09 -12.64
N ALA A 36 5.97 12.18 -13.18
CA ALA A 36 5.43 11.03 -12.45
C ALA A 36 6.47 9.92 -12.20
N ARG A 37 7.43 9.70 -13.11
CA ARG A 37 8.40 8.58 -13.09
C ARG A 37 9.28 8.48 -11.84
N ARG A 38 9.29 9.53 -11.00
CA ARG A 38 9.93 9.48 -9.68
C ARG A 38 9.14 8.61 -8.68
N TYR A 39 7.82 8.52 -8.88
CA TYR A 39 6.86 7.89 -7.96
C TYR A 39 6.26 6.59 -8.50
N VAL A 40 6.50 6.26 -9.77
CA VAL A 40 6.04 5.03 -10.43
C VAL A 40 7.21 4.33 -11.09
N ALA A 41 7.21 3.00 -11.09
CA ALA A 41 8.29 2.21 -11.67
C ALA A 41 8.29 2.26 -13.19
N GLY A 42 7.09 2.28 -13.77
CA GLY A 42 6.85 2.29 -15.19
C GLY A 42 5.42 1.90 -15.50
N THR A 43 5.18 1.45 -16.72
CA THR A 43 3.85 0.99 -17.17
C THR A 43 3.78 -0.52 -17.35
N THR A 44 4.90 -1.24 -17.20
CA THR A 44 4.98 -2.68 -17.42
C THR A 44 5.52 -3.43 -16.21
N ILE A 45 5.25 -4.74 -16.15
CA ILE A 45 5.86 -5.65 -15.16
C ILE A 45 7.39 -5.59 -15.25
N ASP A 46 7.96 -5.52 -16.46
CA ASP A 46 9.42 -5.48 -16.65
C ASP A 46 10.04 -4.22 -16.04
N ASP A 47 9.39 -3.06 -16.16
CA ASP A 47 9.86 -1.83 -15.51
C ASP A 47 9.90 -1.99 -13.99
N ALA A 48 8.85 -2.58 -13.42
CA ALA A 48 8.71 -2.81 -11.99
C ALA A 48 9.76 -3.81 -11.45
N VAL A 49 9.94 -4.94 -12.14
CA VAL A 49 10.93 -5.98 -11.84
C VAL A 49 12.35 -5.41 -11.91
N GLN A 50 12.67 -4.66 -12.96
CA GLN A 50 14.00 -4.02 -13.09
C GLN A 50 14.26 -3.01 -11.97
N LEU A 51 13.28 -2.19 -11.61
CA LEU A 51 13.43 -1.26 -10.49
C LEU A 51 13.57 -1.99 -9.15
N ALA A 52 12.79 -3.05 -8.93
CA ALA A 52 12.88 -3.86 -7.73
C ALA A 52 14.27 -4.50 -7.57
N GLY A 53 14.87 -5.01 -8.66
CA GLY A 53 16.25 -5.50 -8.65
C GLY A 53 17.26 -4.42 -8.24
N ARG A 54 17.17 -3.22 -8.83
CA ARG A 54 18.06 -2.10 -8.47
C ARG A 54 17.91 -1.65 -7.00
N LEU A 55 16.70 -1.67 -6.47
CA LEU A 55 16.45 -1.34 -5.05
C LEU A 55 16.99 -2.44 -4.14
N HIS A 56 16.84 -3.70 -4.52
CA HIS A 56 17.42 -4.83 -3.79
C HIS A 56 18.95 -4.73 -3.71
N ASP A 57 19.63 -4.36 -4.79
CA ASP A 57 21.09 -4.14 -4.80
C ASP A 57 21.54 -3.03 -3.84
N GLN A 58 20.61 -2.15 -3.42
CA GLN A 58 20.83 -1.09 -2.42
C GLN A 58 20.42 -1.52 -1.00
N GLY A 59 20.05 -2.78 -0.80
CA GLY A 59 19.57 -3.30 0.49
C GLY A 59 18.11 -2.96 0.79
N VAL A 60 17.35 -2.46 -0.20
CA VAL A 60 15.94 -2.06 -0.03
C VAL A 60 15.02 -3.17 -0.52
N ALA A 61 14.17 -3.69 0.37
CA ALA A 61 13.09 -4.60 0.00
C ALA A 61 12.00 -3.85 -0.78
N THR A 62 11.15 -4.56 -1.52
CA THR A 62 10.07 -3.90 -2.29
C THR A 62 8.73 -4.60 -2.15
N SER A 63 7.66 -3.86 -2.38
CA SER A 63 6.32 -4.41 -2.60
C SER A 63 5.77 -3.84 -3.90
N ILE A 64 5.64 -4.68 -4.93
CA ILE A 64 5.22 -4.26 -6.26
C ILE A 64 3.69 -4.29 -6.35
N ASP A 65 3.10 -3.27 -6.96
CA ASP A 65 1.66 -3.17 -7.17
C ASP A 65 1.33 -2.78 -8.61
N CYS A 66 0.45 -3.55 -9.24
CA CYS A 66 -0.24 -3.12 -10.46
C CYS A 66 -1.34 -2.14 -10.02
N PHE A 67 -1.01 -0.86 -9.95
CA PHE A 67 -1.86 0.10 -9.26
C PHE A 67 -3.21 0.24 -9.95
N GLY A 68 -4.28 0.03 -9.19
CA GLY A 68 -5.67 0.21 -9.59
C GLY A 68 -6.60 -0.10 -8.42
N GLU A 69 -7.82 0.41 -8.47
CA GLU A 69 -8.83 0.24 -7.41
C GLU A 69 -10.23 0.27 -8.05
N GLN A 70 -11.21 -0.32 -7.37
CA GLN A 70 -12.65 -0.17 -7.66
C GLN A 70 -13.12 -0.66 -9.05
N VAL A 71 -12.75 -1.90 -9.41
CA VAL A 71 -13.30 -2.52 -10.62
C VAL A 71 -14.79 -2.80 -10.47
N THR A 72 -15.55 -2.55 -11.53
CA THR A 72 -17.02 -2.64 -11.49
C THR A 72 -17.57 -3.79 -12.33
N GLN A 73 -16.71 -4.52 -13.05
CA GLN A 73 -17.08 -5.64 -13.89
C GLN A 73 -16.27 -6.88 -13.55
N THR A 74 -16.91 -8.03 -13.50
CA THR A 74 -16.23 -9.32 -13.23
C THR A 74 -15.12 -9.60 -14.24
N ALA A 75 -15.34 -9.33 -15.52
CA ALA A 75 -14.34 -9.56 -16.56
C ALA A 75 -13.08 -8.70 -16.39
N GLU A 76 -13.23 -7.47 -15.89
CA GLU A 76 -12.13 -6.57 -15.55
C GLU A 76 -11.36 -7.09 -14.33
N ALA A 77 -12.07 -7.47 -13.26
CA ALA A 77 -11.47 -8.04 -12.06
C ALA A 77 -10.68 -9.33 -12.34
N GLU A 78 -11.20 -10.19 -13.22
CA GLU A 78 -10.50 -11.41 -13.67
C GLU A 78 -9.25 -11.08 -14.49
N ALA A 79 -9.29 -10.02 -15.32
CA ALA A 79 -8.13 -9.57 -16.07
C ALA A 79 -7.03 -9.05 -15.14
N VAL A 80 -7.40 -8.23 -14.15
CA VAL A 80 -6.50 -7.74 -13.11
C VAL A 80 -5.90 -8.90 -12.31
N ALA A 81 -6.71 -9.89 -11.92
CA ALA A 81 -6.19 -11.05 -11.20
C ALA A 81 -5.18 -11.86 -12.02
N ARG A 82 -5.42 -12.03 -13.33
CA ARG A 82 -4.44 -12.66 -14.24
C ARG A 82 -3.14 -11.86 -14.33
N GLU A 83 -3.21 -10.53 -14.31
CA GLU A 83 -2.02 -9.66 -14.27
C GLU A 83 -1.24 -9.83 -12.97
N TYR A 84 -1.91 -9.88 -11.81
CA TYR A 84 -1.25 -10.18 -10.53
C TYR A 84 -0.64 -11.59 -10.50
N VAL A 85 -1.28 -12.60 -11.09
CA VAL A 85 -0.70 -13.96 -11.22
C VAL A 85 0.55 -13.96 -12.10
N ALA A 86 0.51 -13.23 -13.23
CA ALA A 86 1.67 -13.06 -14.09
C ALA A 86 2.82 -12.36 -13.35
N LEU A 87 2.52 -11.29 -12.61
CA LEU A 87 3.49 -10.59 -11.78
C LEU A 87 4.06 -11.49 -10.66
N ALA A 88 3.20 -12.26 -9.96
CA ALA A 88 3.63 -13.20 -8.93
C ALA A 88 4.63 -14.23 -9.47
N THR A 89 4.37 -14.76 -10.66
CA THR A 89 5.27 -15.69 -11.36
C THR A 89 6.64 -15.04 -11.63
N ARG A 90 6.66 -13.77 -12.05
CA ARG A 90 7.91 -13.02 -12.32
C ARG A 90 8.74 -12.74 -11.06
N LEU A 91 8.15 -12.80 -9.87
CA LEU A 91 8.91 -12.69 -8.62
C LEU A 91 9.81 -13.89 -8.33
N GLY A 92 9.61 -15.02 -9.02
CA GLY A 92 10.45 -16.21 -8.87
C GLY A 92 11.92 -15.97 -9.27
N ASP A 93 12.14 -15.02 -10.18
CA ASP A 93 13.48 -14.64 -10.66
C ASP A 93 14.16 -13.56 -9.80
N LEU A 94 13.48 -13.08 -8.76
CA LEU A 94 13.93 -11.99 -7.89
C LEU A 94 14.23 -12.49 -6.47
N ALA A 95 14.88 -11.63 -5.68
CA ALA A 95 15.11 -11.90 -4.27
C ALA A 95 13.79 -12.03 -3.48
N ASP A 96 13.80 -12.87 -2.43
CA ASP A 96 12.65 -13.11 -1.54
C ASP A 96 12.15 -11.83 -0.83
N SER A 97 12.97 -10.77 -0.82
CA SER A 97 12.61 -9.45 -0.32
C SER A 97 11.63 -8.70 -1.22
N VAL A 98 11.27 -9.21 -2.40
CA VAL A 98 10.29 -8.60 -3.31
C VAL A 98 8.92 -9.22 -3.07
N TRP A 99 7.96 -8.41 -2.61
CA TRP A 99 6.59 -8.80 -2.30
C TRP A 99 5.60 -8.21 -3.30
N LEU A 100 4.32 -8.58 -3.17
CA LEU A 100 3.22 -7.95 -3.87
C LEU A 100 2.38 -7.10 -2.94
N SER A 101 1.84 -6.00 -3.46
CA SER A 101 0.76 -5.24 -2.84
C SER A 101 -0.48 -5.28 -3.72
N ILE A 102 -1.65 -5.23 -3.09
CA ILE A 102 -2.94 -5.27 -3.78
C ILE A 102 -4.02 -4.59 -2.95
N ASP A 103 -4.94 -3.89 -3.62
CA ASP A 103 -6.20 -3.45 -3.03
C ASP A 103 -7.34 -4.40 -3.47
N LEU A 104 -8.19 -4.82 -2.54
CA LEU A 104 -9.16 -5.88 -2.82
C LEU A 104 -10.27 -5.41 -3.77
N SER A 105 -10.61 -4.12 -3.75
CA SER A 105 -11.53 -3.56 -4.75
C SER A 105 -10.98 -3.64 -6.17
N HIS A 106 -9.67 -3.80 -6.37
CA HIS A 106 -9.07 -4.03 -7.70
C HIS A 106 -9.37 -5.44 -8.23
N VAL A 107 -9.63 -6.40 -7.34
CA VAL A 107 -9.96 -7.79 -7.66
C VAL A 107 -11.39 -8.18 -7.27
N GLY A 108 -12.28 -7.18 -7.19
CA GLY A 108 -13.72 -7.38 -7.14
C GLY A 108 -14.31 -7.56 -5.74
N LEU A 109 -13.74 -6.94 -4.70
CA LEU A 109 -14.34 -6.91 -3.36
C LEU A 109 -15.79 -6.40 -3.39
N ASP A 110 -16.04 -5.33 -4.15
CA ASP A 110 -17.36 -4.69 -4.28
C ASP A 110 -18.34 -5.49 -5.17
N LEU A 111 -17.85 -6.50 -5.90
CA LEU A 111 -18.69 -7.37 -6.73
C LEU A 111 -19.27 -8.52 -5.91
N SER A 112 -18.42 -9.19 -5.13
CA SER A 112 -18.80 -10.25 -4.20
C SER A 112 -17.60 -10.67 -3.37
N THR A 113 -17.79 -10.78 -2.05
CA THR A 113 -16.78 -11.33 -1.12
C THR A 113 -16.26 -12.70 -1.56
N ALA A 114 -17.16 -13.59 -2.01
CA ALA A 114 -16.78 -14.92 -2.45
C ALA A 114 -15.99 -14.91 -3.77
N PHE A 115 -16.31 -13.97 -4.66
CA PHE A 115 -15.56 -13.76 -5.90
C PHE A 115 -14.15 -13.23 -5.60
N CYS A 116 -14.05 -12.13 -4.84
CA CYS A 116 -12.78 -11.54 -4.42
C CYS A 116 -11.88 -12.55 -3.70
N ARG A 117 -12.44 -13.38 -2.81
CA ARG A 117 -11.68 -14.42 -2.11
C ARG A 117 -11.08 -15.45 -3.06
N ARG A 118 -11.80 -15.85 -4.12
CA ARG A 118 -11.25 -16.77 -5.15
C ARG A 118 -10.11 -16.12 -5.92
N GLN A 119 -10.27 -14.87 -6.35
CA GLN A 119 -9.21 -14.15 -7.04
C GLN A 119 -7.96 -14.01 -6.16
N LEU A 120 -8.13 -13.64 -4.89
CA LEU A 120 -7.01 -13.48 -3.96
C LEU A 120 -6.32 -14.81 -3.66
N ALA A 121 -7.09 -15.91 -3.54
CA ALA A 121 -6.54 -17.25 -3.37
C ALA A 121 -5.66 -17.64 -4.57
N GLU A 122 -6.13 -17.42 -5.79
CA GLU A 122 -5.37 -17.72 -7.03
C GLU A 122 -4.05 -16.93 -7.09
N ILE A 123 -4.09 -15.62 -6.80
CA ILE A 123 -2.90 -14.77 -6.78
C ILE A 123 -1.91 -15.24 -5.70
N SER A 124 -2.42 -15.52 -4.49
CA SER A 124 -1.57 -15.95 -3.37
C SER A 124 -0.93 -17.31 -3.59
N ALA A 125 -1.61 -18.22 -4.30
CA ALA A 125 -1.08 -19.53 -4.67
C ALA A 125 0.01 -19.45 -5.74
N ALA A 126 0.00 -18.39 -6.57
CA ALA A 126 1.04 -18.13 -7.58
C ALA A 126 2.31 -17.51 -7.00
N LEU A 127 2.31 -17.07 -5.73
CA LEU A 127 3.49 -16.49 -5.10
C LEU A 127 4.58 -17.55 -4.87
N PRO A 128 5.84 -17.25 -5.23
CA PRO A 128 6.95 -18.13 -4.88
C PRO A 128 7.15 -18.17 -3.35
N HIS A 129 7.73 -19.26 -2.86
CA HIS A 129 7.95 -19.47 -1.42
C HIS A 129 8.72 -18.30 -0.79
N GLY A 130 8.33 -17.90 0.43
CA GLY A 130 8.97 -16.82 1.18
C GLY A 130 8.51 -15.39 0.82
N ARG A 131 7.75 -15.21 -0.28
CA ARG A 131 7.12 -13.91 -0.60
C ARG A 131 5.78 -13.76 0.10
N ARG A 132 5.29 -12.52 0.19
CA ARG A 132 3.98 -12.20 0.78
C ARG A 132 3.15 -11.35 -0.15
N LEU A 133 1.83 -11.43 0.03
CA LEU A 133 0.85 -10.54 -0.59
C LEU A 133 0.33 -9.57 0.47
N GLN A 134 0.60 -8.28 0.29
CA GLN A 134 0.24 -7.23 1.21
C GLN A 134 -1.03 -6.54 0.77
N VAL A 135 -2.12 -6.86 1.46
CA VAL A 135 -3.43 -6.28 1.24
C VAL A 135 -3.46 -4.86 1.80
N GLY A 136 -3.73 -3.89 0.92
CA GLY A 136 -3.90 -2.50 1.28
C GLY A 136 -5.19 -2.24 2.04
N ALA A 137 -5.23 -1.10 2.72
CA ALA A 137 -6.41 -0.66 3.44
C ALA A 137 -7.11 0.41 2.63
N GLU A 138 -8.39 0.20 2.37
CA GLU A 138 -9.25 1.10 1.60
C GLU A 138 -10.08 1.99 2.54
N ASP A 139 -11.20 2.55 2.08
CA ASP A 139 -12.11 3.28 2.98
C ASP A 139 -12.76 2.36 4.02
N ALA A 140 -13.24 2.97 5.11
CA ALA A 140 -13.76 2.27 6.28
C ALA A 140 -14.96 1.35 5.98
N ALA A 141 -15.70 1.58 4.90
CA ALA A 141 -16.86 0.75 4.56
C ALA A 141 -16.44 -0.64 4.04
N ARG A 142 -15.23 -0.79 3.52
CA ARG A 142 -14.68 -2.07 3.02
C ARG A 142 -13.94 -2.87 4.09
N THR A 143 -13.62 -2.27 5.24
CA THR A 143 -12.73 -2.87 6.25
C THR A 143 -13.22 -4.23 6.75
N ASP A 144 -14.51 -4.38 7.06
CA ASP A 144 -15.05 -5.65 7.56
C ASP A 144 -14.92 -6.77 6.51
N THR A 145 -15.33 -6.50 5.28
CA THR A 145 -15.25 -7.49 4.20
C THR A 145 -13.80 -7.84 3.86
N ALA A 146 -12.89 -6.87 3.91
CA ALA A 146 -11.46 -7.11 3.72
C ALA A 146 -10.88 -7.99 4.84
N LEU A 147 -11.21 -7.73 6.10
CA LEU A 147 -10.81 -8.56 7.24
C LEU A 147 -11.30 -10.00 7.08
N ASP A 148 -12.56 -10.19 6.68
CA ASP A 148 -13.15 -11.53 6.50
C ASP A 148 -12.44 -12.31 5.37
N VAL A 149 -12.13 -11.65 4.25
CA VAL A 149 -11.38 -12.28 3.15
C VAL A 149 -9.97 -12.67 3.58
N VAL A 150 -9.24 -11.75 4.22
CA VAL A 150 -7.86 -11.98 4.63
C VAL A 150 -7.76 -13.05 5.71
N THR A 151 -8.57 -12.98 6.75
CA THR A 151 -8.52 -13.92 7.86
C THR A 151 -8.90 -15.34 7.43
N ALA A 152 -9.90 -15.48 6.54
CA ALA A 152 -10.26 -16.78 5.98
C ALA A 152 -9.09 -17.42 5.20
N LEU A 153 -8.43 -16.66 4.34
CA LEU A 153 -7.30 -17.19 3.55
C LEU A 153 -6.03 -17.38 4.39
N ALA A 154 -5.83 -16.59 5.44
CA ALA A 154 -4.72 -16.77 6.37
C ALA A 154 -4.85 -18.09 7.15
N VAL A 155 -6.08 -18.50 7.51
CA VAL A 155 -6.34 -19.82 8.11
C VAL A 155 -5.94 -20.97 7.17
N ASP A 156 -6.13 -20.77 5.86
CA ASP A 156 -5.72 -21.72 4.81
C ASP A 156 -4.21 -21.65 4.50
N GLY A 157 -3.43 -20.83 5.22
CA GLY A 157 -1.98 -20.71 5.09
C GLY A 157 -1.51 -19.75 4.00
N ALA A 158 -2.39 -18.94 3.42
CA ALA A 158 -1.98 -17.95 2.42
C ALA A 158 -1.01 -16.91 3.03
N PRO A 159 0.07 -16.51 2.32
CA PRO A 159 1.11 -15.64 2.86
C PRO A 159 0.69 -14.15 2.85
N LEU A 160 -0.39 -13.81 3.56
CA LEU A 160 -1.01 -12.48 3.52
C LEU A 160 -0.49 -11.53 4.61
N THR A 161 -0.22 -10.27 4.27
CA THR A 161 -0.12 -9.13 5.21
C THR A 161 -1.41 -8.32 5.07
N MET A 162 -1.90 -7.71 6.15
CA MET A 162 -2.99 -6.74 6.06
C MET A 162 -2.55 -5.36 6.54
N THR A 163 -3.01 -4.33 5.85
CA THR A 163 -2.80 -2.95 6.26
C THR A 163 -3.87 -2.51 7.26
N VAL A 164 -3.45 -1.83 8.34
CA VAL A 164 -4.34 -1.28 9.37
C VAL A 164 -4.13 0.22 9.45
N GLN A 165 -5.22 0.98 9.40
CA GLN A 165 -5.20 2.45 9.42
C GLN A 165 -5.34 2.98 10.85
N ALA A 166 -4.30 3.59 11.40
CA ALA A 166 -4.30 4.11 12.76
C ALA A 166 -5.39 5.15 13.04
N ASN A 167 -5.83 5.92 12.03
CA ASN A 167 -6.86 6.93 12.20
C ASN A 167 -8.25 6.35 12.50
N LEU A 168 -8.55 5.09 12.13
CA LEU A 168 -9.89 4.52 12.39
C LEU A 168 -10.03 4.14 13.86
N ARG A 169 -11.15 4.52 14.47
CA ARG A 169 -11.42 4.22 15.90
C ARG A 169 -11.54 2.73 16.19
N ARG A 170 -11.87 1.93 15.17
CA ARG A 170 -11.98 0.45 15.22
C ARG A 170 -10.63 -0.26 15.21
N SER A 171 -9.57 0.38 14.74
CA SER A 171 -8.27 -0.26 14.48
C SER A 171 -7.61 -0.96 15.65
N PRO A 172 -7.73 -0.50 16.91
CA PRO A 172 -7.21 -1.25 18.05
C PRO A 172 -7.78 -2.67 18.17
N GLU A 173 -9.05 -2.87 17.81
CA GLU A 173 -9.72 -4.18 17.86
C GLU A 173 -9.35 -5.02 16.63
N ASP A 174 -9.39 -4.43 15.44
CA ASP A 174 -9.02 -5.15 14.21
C ASP A 174 -7.55 -5.62 14.24
N ALA A 175 -6.65 -4.81 14.81
CA ALA A 175 -5.26 -5.18 15.04
C ALA A 175 -5.10 -6.40 15.96
N ARG A 176 -5.94 -6.53 17.00
CA ARG A 176 -5.94 -7.71 17.87
C ARG A 176 -6.41 -8.93 17.10
N ARG A 177 -7.54 -8.83 16.40
CA ARG A 177 -8.08 -9.92 15.55
C ARG A 177 -7.04 -10.44 14.57
N LEU A 178 -6.31 -9.54 13.90
CA LEU A 178 -5.24 -9.91 12.97
C LEU A 178 -4.03 -10.55 13.67
N THR A 179 -3.65 -10.02 14.83
CA THR A 179 -2.55 -10.58 15.65
C THR A 179 -2.89 -11.99 16.13
N ASP A 180 -4.11 -12.20 16.63
CA ASP A 180 -4.60 -13.51 17.09
C ASP A 180 -4.69 -14.52 15.94
N ALA A 181 -5.03 -14.05 14.73
CA ALA A 181 -5.01 -14.85 13.51
C ALA A 181 -3.60 -15.07 12.93
N GLY A 182 -2.55 -14.53 13.56
CA GLY A 182 -1.18 -14.63 13.10
C GLY A 182 -0.86 -13.85 11.82
N VAL A 183 -1.74 -12.94 11.39
CA VAL A 183 -1.59 -12.13 10.18
C VAL A 183 -0.68 -10.93 10.46
N PRO A 184 0.47 -10.80 9.78
CA PRO A 184 1.31 -9.62 9.94
C PRO A 184 0.64 -8.34 9.48
N ILE A 185 0.97 -7.24 10.14
CA ILE A 185 0.28 -5.95 9.98
C ILE A 185 1.21 -4.90 9.36
N ARG A 186 0.71 -4.20 8.34
CA ARG A 186 1.29 -2.91 7.90
C ARG A 186 0.52 -1.78 8.58
N LEU A 187 1.16 -1.06 9.49
CA LEU A 187 0.54 0.07 10.17
C LEU A 187 0.71 1.36 9.35
N VAL A 188 -0.39 2.01 8.97
CA VAL A 188 -0.40 3.31 8.25
C VAL A 188 -1.18 4.36 9.05
N LYS A 189 -1.03 5.66 8.75
CA LYS A 189 -1.92 6.70 9.32
C LYS A 189 -3.36 6.57 8.83
N GLY A 190 -3.54 6.31 7.53
CA GLY A 190 -4.83 6.25 6.83
C GLY A 190 -4.96 7.36 5.77
N ALA A 191 -5.30 7.00 4.53
CA ALA A 191 -5.29 7.94 3.40
C ALA A 191 -6.68 8.52 3.06
N TYR A 192 -7.74 7.78 3.36
CA TYR A 192 -9.12 8.07 3.00
C TYR A 192 -9.73 9.16 3.89
N VAL A 193 -10.67 9.91 3.32
CA VAL A 193 -11.42 10.95 4.03
C VAL A 193 -12.65 10.31 4.68
N GLU A 194 -12.59 10.17 5.99
CA GLU A 194 -13.61 9.48 6.77
C GLU A 194 -14.47 10.43 7.60
N SER A 195 -15.61 9.94 8.07
CA SER A 195 -16.43 10.69 9.02
C SER A 195 -15.73 10.83 10.38
N ALA A 196 -16.01 11.91 11.12
CA ALA A 196 -15.46 12.11 12.47
C ALA A 196 -15.91 11.02 13.48
N ALA A 197 -17.02 10.34 13.19
CA ALA A 197 -17.50 9.20 13.96
C ALA A 197 -16.62 7.96 13.72
N ALA A 198 -16.16 7.73 12.49
CA ALA A 198 -15.35 6.59 12.12
C ALA A 198 -13.85 6.79 12.42
N ALA A 199 -13.34 8.02 12.28
CA ALA A 199 -11.91 8.31 12.32
C ALA A 199 -11.55 9.50 13.21
N HIS A 200 -10.32 9.45 13.73
CA HIS A 200 -9.61 10.58 14.32
C HIS A 200 -9.33 11.66 13.28
N ALA A 201 -9.30 12.92 13.74
CA ALA A 201 -8.93 14.03 12.87
C ALA A 201 -7.47 13.91 12.41
N TRP A 202 -7.19 14.35 11.19
CA TRP A 202 -5.82 14.41 10.67
C TRP A 202 -4.98 15.41 11.45
N GLY A 203 -3.72 15.05 11.74
CA GLY A 203 -2.81 15.81 12.60
C GLY A 203 -2.56 15.06 13.90
N GLU A 204 -2.44 15.81 15.00
CA GLU A 204 -2.02 15.28 16.31
C GLU A 204 -2.86 14.08 16.78
N GLU A 205 -4.18 14.10 16.61
CA GLU A 205 -5.03 12.98 17.00
C GLU A 205 -4.68 11.67 16.26
N THR A 206 -4.44 11.75 14.95
CA THR A 206 -4.03 10.58 14.15
C THR A 206 -2.60 10.15 14.49
N ASP A 207 -1.70 11.09 14.79
CA ASP A 207 -0.31 10.79 15.18
C ASP A 207 -0.27 10.05 16.51
N LEU A 208 -1.05 10.52 17.49
CA LEU A 208 -1.22 9.84 18.78
C LEU A 208 -1.84 8.46 18.62
N ALA A 209 -2.84 8.31 17.74
CA ALA A 209 -3.45 7.02 17.44
C ALA A 209 -2.44 6.04 16.80
N PHE A 210 -1.58 6.52 15.90
CA PHE A 210 -0.51 5.73 15.29
C PHE A 210 0.49 5.24 16.33
N LEU A 211 0.98 6.13 17.19
CA LEU A 211 1.92 5.77 18.25
C LEU A 211 1.32 4.76 19.23
N ARG A 212 0.08 5.00 19.69
CA ARG A 212 -0.64 4.09 20.60
C ARG A 212 -0.82 2.70 19.98
N LEU A 213 -1.22 2.63 18.72
CA LEU A 213 -1.43 1.36 18.04
C LEU A 213 -0.11 0.63 17.79
N ALA A 214 0.97 1.35 17.47
CA ALA A 214 2.31 0.76 17.34
C ALA A 214 2.81 0.15 18.65
N HIS A 215 2.62 0.85 19.78
CA HIS A 215 2.92 0.30 21.12
C HIS A 215 2.06 -0.92 21.44
N GLN A 216 0.75 -0.86 21.18
CA GLN A 216 -0.14 -2.03 21.37
C GLN A 216 0.33 -3.26 20.59
N LEU A 217 0.72 -3.08 19.32
CA LEU A 217 1.24 -4.16 18.47
C LEU A 217 2.57 -4.71 19.00
N HIS A 218 3.47 -3.83 19.42
CA HIS A 218 4.75 -4.22 19.99
C HIS A 218 4.59 -5.01 21.29
N ASP A 219 3.78 -4.51 22.23
CA ASP A 219 3.53 -5.14 23.54
C ASP A 219 2.84 -6.50 23.38
N ALA A 220 2.02 -6.67 22.33
CA ALA A 220 1.40 -7.95 21.98
C ALA A 220 2.35 -8.93 21.27
N GLY A 221 3.58 -8.55 20.96
CA GLY A 221 4.52 -9.36 20.19
C GLY A 221 4.08 -9.59 18.73
N ALA A 222 3.24 -8.72 18.19
CA ALA A 222 2.73 -8.84 16.84
C ALA A 222 3.85 -8.70 15.80
N ARG A 223 3.69 -9.35 14.64
CA ARG A 223 4.56 -9.10 13.47
C ARG A 223 4.02 -7.88 12.73
N PHE A 224 4.74 -6.78 12.74
CA PHE A 224 4.29 -5.57 12.04
C PHE A 224 5.43 -4.76 11.41
N ALA A 225 5.05 -3.92 10.45
CA ALA A 225 5.89 -2.88 9.89
C ALA A 225 5.20 -1.52 10.06
N ILE A 226 6.00 -0.46 10.23
CA ILE A 226 5.50 0.92 10.29
C ILE A 226 5.65 1.58 8.91
N ALA A 227 4.53 1.93 8.28
CA ALA A 227 4.50 2.56 6.97
C ALA A 227 4.27 4.07 7.12
N THR A 228 5.36 4.82 7.26
CA THR A 228 5.31 6.28 7.48
C THR A 228 6.54 6.99 6.91
N HIS A 229 6.31 8.20 6.39
CA HIS A 229 7.35 9.15 5.98
C HIS A 229 7.64 10.21 7.03
N ASP A 230 6.90 10.19 8.13
CA ASP A 230 7.05 11.12 9.25
C ASP A 230 8.30 10.73 10.05
N PRO A 231 9.39 11.52 9.97
CA PRO A 231 10.63 11.17 10.64
C PRO A 231 10.48 11.25 12.16
N VAL A 232 9.61 12.11 12.69
CA VAL A 232 9.45 12.26 14.15
C VAL A 232 8.82 11.00 14.72
N ILE A 233 7.71 10.54 14.12
CA ILE A 233 7.05 9.29 14.53
C ILE A 233 7.97 8.09 14.31
N ARG A 234 8.60 8.00 13.13
CA ARG A 234 9.47 6.87 12.79
C ARG A 234 10.64 6.75 13.77
N GLU A 235 11.39 7.83 13.99
CA GLU A 235 12.56 7.79 14.87
C GLU A 235 12.17 7.57 16.33
N ALA A 236 11.03 8.10 16.79
CA ALA A 236 10.51 7.82 18.13
C ALA A 236 10.22 6.32 18.33
N LEU A 237 9.60 5.66 17.36
CA LEU A 237 9.31 4.22 17.43
C LEU A 237 10.57 3.36 17.28
N LEU A 238 11.51 3.74 16.40
CA LEU A 238 12.80 3.04 16.28
C LEU A 238 13.63 3.15 17.57
N ALA A 239 13.58 4.29 18.25
CA ALA A 239 14.23 4.46 19.56
C ALA A 239 13.55 3.61 20.65
N ALA A 240 12.24 3.46 20.60
CA ALA A 240 11.47 2.68 21.58
C ALA A 240 11.60 1.17 21.38
N PHE A 241 11.58 0.69 20.14
CA PHE A 241 11.46 -0.74 19.80
C PHE A 241 12.74 -1.37 19.27
N GLY A 242 13.74 -0.55 18.91
CA GLY A 242 14.87 -0.98 18.09
C GLY A 242 14.49 -1.13 16.62
N PRO A 243 15.35 -1.79 15.81
CA PRO A 243 15.11 -1.96 14.38
C PRO A 243 13.82 -2.75 14.09
N ILE A 244 12.81 -2.05 13.59
CA ILE A 244 11.56 -2.61 13.04
C ILE A 244 11.46 -2.23 11.57
N ALA A 245 10.78 -3.06 10.77
CA ALA A 245 10.57 -2.79 9.36
C ALA A 245 9.84 -1.46 9.14
N VAL A 246 10.45 -0.59 8.33
CA VAL A 246 9.87 0.69 7.89
C VAL A 246 9.46 0.56 6.44
N GLU A 247 8.22 0.93 6.12
CA GLU A 247 7.77 0.97 4.73
C GLU A 247 7.56 2.39 4.22
N MET A 248 7.99 2.61 2.98
CA MET A 248 7.97 3.92 2.33
C MET A 248 7.42 3.82 0.91
N LEU A 249 6.85 4.90 0.41
CA LEU A 249 6.45 5.04 -0.98
C LEU A 249 7.65 5.37 -1.86
N LEU A 250 7.68 4.81 -3.07
CA LEU A 250 8.69 5.12 -4.09
C LEU A 250 8.79 6.64 -4.34
N GLY A 251 10.02 7.15 -4.37
CA GLY A 251 10.31 8.55 -4.69
C GLY A 251 10.07 9.56 -3.56
N VAL A 252 9.47 9.14 -2.44
CA VAL A 252 9.17 10.00 -1.28
C VAL A 252 10.23 9.79 -0.21
N ARG A 253 10.99 10.85 0.08
CA ARG A 253 12.11 10.84 1.06
C ARG A 253 13.08 9.66 0.83
N SER A 254 13.50 9.44 -0.42
CA SER A 254 14.39 8.33 -0.78
C SER A 254 15.71 8.34 -0.01
N ASP A 255 16.22 9.51 0.36
CA ASP A 255 17.44 9.64 1.16
C ASP A 255 17.25 9.05 2.58
N ASP A 256 16.06 9.19 3.18
CA ASP A 256 15.74 8.54 4.46
C ASP A 256 15.76 7.01 4.32
N ALA A 257 15.27 6.46 3.20
CA ALA A 257 15.28 5.01 2.99
C ALA A 257 16.71 4.46 2.98
N ILE A 258 17.64 5.16 2.31
CA ILE A 258 19.05 4.79 2.26
C ILE A 258 19.73 4.97 3.64
N ASP A 259 19.44 6.05 4.35
CA ASP A 259 19.93 6.27 5.72
C ASP A 259 19.51 5.12 6.65
N LEU A 260 18.23 4.75 6.63
CA LEU A 260 17.68 3.66 7.44
C LEU A 260 18.36 2.32 7.14
N VAL A 261 18.56 1.99 5.86
CA VAL A 261 19.30 0.77 5.47
C VAL A 261 20.73 0.81 5.98
N SER A 262 21.42 1.95 5.88
CA SER A 262 22.80 2.10 6.37
C SER A 262 22.93 1.89 7.89
N ARG A 263 21.83 2.13 8.63
CA ARG A 263 21.70 1.91 10.07
C ARG A 263 21.24 0.49 10.44
N GLY A 264 21.07 -0.40 9.46
CA GLY A 264 20.56 -1.76 9.68
C GLY A 264 19.07 -1.84 9.97
N VAL A 265 18.29 -0.78 9.70
CA VAL A 265 16.84 -0.81 9.81
C VAL A 265 16.26 -1.44 8.53
N PRO A 266 15.42 -2.49 8.61
CA PRO A 266 14.81 -3.08 7.43
C PRO A 266 13.88 -2.08 6.74
N VAL A 267 14.06 -1.86 5.44
CA VAL A 267 13.22 -0.94 4.65
C VAL A 267 12.52 -1.68 3.52
N ARG A 268 11.22 -1.42 3.33
CA ARG A 268 10.45 -1.85 2.16
C ARG A 268 9.87 -0.66 1.41
N VAL A 269 10.12 -0.57 0.11
CA VAL A 269 9.53 0.47 -0.75
C VAL A 269 8.34 -0.09 -1.51
N TYR A 270 7.20 0.59 -1.45
CA TYR A 270 6.04 0.32 -2.29
C TYR A 270 6.29 0.88 -3.70
N VAL A 271 6.22 0.00 -4.69
CA VAL A 271 6.61 0.20 -6.09
C VAL A 271 5.40 0.01 -7.00
N PRO A 272 4.65 1.08 -7.31
CA PRO A 272 3.51 1.00 -8.21
C PRO A 272 3.97 1.02 -9.67
N TYR A 273 3.27 0.29 -10.52
CA TYR A 273 3.39 0.37 -11.98
C TYR A 273 2.00 0.26 -12.63
N GLY A 274 1.95 0.53 -13.93
CA GLY A 274 0.76 0.31 -14.75
C GLY A 274 0.31 1.57 -15.47
N ASP A 275 -0.73 1.41 -16.29
CA ASP A 275 -1.22 2.47 -17.16
C ASP A 275 -1.90 3.60 -16.39
N ASP A 276 -2.40 3.35 -15.18
CA ASP A 276 -3.08 4.33 -14.30
C ASP A 276 -2.11 5.23 -13.49
N TRP A 277 -0.85 5.32 -13.93
CA TRP A 277 0.21 6.13 -13.29
C TRP A 277 -0.18 7.60 -13.07
N PHE A 278 -1.04 8.18 -13.92
CA PHE A 278 -1.45 9.57 -13.80
C PHE A 278 -2.31 9.80 -12.54
N ARG A 279 -3.31 8.93 -12.33
CA ARG A 279 -4.19 8.97 -11.16
C ARG A 279 -3.36 8.75 -9.88
N TYR A 280 -2.45 7.77 -9.90
CA TYR A 280 -1.51 7.55 -8.79
C TYR A 280 -0.69 8.79 -8.47
N TRP A 281 -0.05 9.38 -9.48
CA TRP A 281 0.81 10.55 -9.31
C TRP A 281 0.04 11.74 -8.73
N MET A 282 -1.18 11.99 -9.22
CA MET A 282 -2.03 13.06 -8.70
C MET A 282 -2.42 12.86 -7.23
N ARG A 283 -2.73 11.62 -6.83
CA ARG A 283 -2.99 11.29 -5.41
C ARG A 283 -1.75 11.56 -4.54
N ARG A 284 -0.56 11.20 -5.01
CA ARG A 284 0.71 11.50 -4.31
C ARG A 284 1.00 12.99 -4.19
N LEU A 285 0.69 13.79 -5.21
CA LEU A 285 0.81 15.26 -5.13
C LEU A 285 -0.17 15.87 -4.11
N ALA A 286 -1.38 15.32 -4.00
CA ALA A 286 -2.37 15.76 -3.02
C ALA A 286 -1.94 15.42 -1.58
N GLU A 287 -1.35 14.25 -1.37
CA GLU A 287 -0.93 13.77 -0.05
C GLU A 287 0.40 14.40 0.42
N SER A 288 1.38 14.58 -0.48
CA SER A 288 2.71 15.16 -0.15
C SER A 288 2.67 16.63 0.27
N ARG A 289 1.61 17.36 -0.07
CA ARG A 289 1.40 18.76 0.38
C ARG A 289 0.62 18.87 1.69
N GLY A 290 0.17 17.73 2.25
CA GLY A 290 -0.52 17.64 3.54
C GLY A 290 0.30 16.97 4.65
N ALA A 291 1.55 16.59 4.36
CA ALA A 291 2.54 16.09 5.31
C ALA A 291 3.46 17.22 5.77
#